data_AF-A0A8T7HGQ9-F1
#
_entry.id   AF-A0A8T7HGQ9-F1
#
_cell.length_a   1.000
_cell.length_b   1.000
_cell.length_c   1.000
_cell.angle_alpha   90.00
_cell.angle_beta   90.00
_cell.angle_gamma   90.00
#
_symmetry.space_group_name_H-M   'P 1'
#
loop_
_entity.id
_entity.type
_entity.pdbx_description
1 polymer ?
#
loop_
_entity_poly.entity_id
_entity_poly.type
_entity_poly.pdbx_seq_one_letter_code
_entity_poly.pdbx_strand_id
1 'polypeptide(L)'
;IINMLVENYPEIIRNKREKLGMKQKEFASMLSEKESLIHKIETGAFEPSLNMARRFERALGVSLIQEYKEEHKKLKAEEGEDLTIGDMIKVRKKS
;
A
#
# COMPACT_ATOMS: atom_id res chain seq x y z
N ILE A 1 6.21 -8.10 -8.05
CA ILE A 1 6.08 -7.13 -6.94
C ILE A 1 6.50 -7.87 -5.69
N ILE A 2 7.61 -7.45 -5.08
CA ILE A 2 8.08 -8.00 -3.81
C ILE A 2 7.53 -7.07 -2.73
N ASN A 3 6.79 -7.61 -1.76
CA ASN A 3 6.25 -6.84 -0.64
C ASN A 3 7.09 -7.17 0.60
N MET A 4 7.73 -6.15 1.19
CA MET A 4 8.58 -6.30 2.36
C MET A 4 8.09 -5.42 3.50
N LEU A 5 8.20 -5.90 4.74
CA LEU A 5 7.88 -5.14 5.94
C LEU A 5 9.00 -4.14 6.25
N VAL A 6 8.65 -2.93 6.66
CA VAL A 6 9.63 -1.91 7.07
C VAL A 6 10.31 -2.29 8.39
N GLU A 7 11.62 -2.12 8.52
CA GLU A 7 12.37 -2.51 9.73
C GLU A 7 11.90 -1.79 11.00
N ASN A 8 11.44 -0.55 10.87
CA ASN A 8 10.93 0.26 11.97
C ASN A 8 9.43 0.09 12.24
N TYR A 9 8.82 -1.02 11.79
CA TYR A 9 7.41 -1.32 12.05
C TYR A 9 7.02 -1.25 13.54
N PRO A 10 7.84 -1.69 14.53
CA PRO A 10 7.42 -1.68 15.93
C PRO A 10 7.14 -0.27 16.42
N GLU A 11 8.03 0.65 16.07
CA GLU A 11 7.98 2.05 16.50
C GLU A 11 6.83 2.79 15.80
N ILE A 12 6.64 2.55 14.49
CA ILE A 12 5.54 3.15 13.73
C ILE A 12 4.19 2.75 14.32
N ILE A 13 3.99 1.44 14.58
CA ILE A 13 2.75 0.91 15.15
C ILE A 13 2.49 1.52 16.51
N ARG A 14 3.49 1.49 17.40
CA ARG A 14 3.38 2.04 18.76
C ARG A 14 3.05 3.52 18.75
N ASN A 15 3.85 4.32 18.04
CA ASN A 15 3.68 5.76 17.97
C ASN A 15 2.31 6.14 17.42
N LYS A 16 1.82 5.41 16.40
CA LYS A 16 0.52 5.71 15.82
C LYS A 16 -0.63 5.28 16.73
N ARG A 17 -0.54 4.11 17.37
CA ARG A 17 -1.51 3.67 18.37
C ARG A 17 -1.63 4.67 19.52
N GLU A 18 -0.50 5.14 20.04
CA GLU A 18 -0.47 6.13 21.12
C GLU A 18 -1.04 7.48 20.69
N LYS A 19 -0.75 7.94 19.47
CA LYS A 19 -1.37 9.15 18.90
C LYS A 19 -2.89 9.05 18.76
N LEU A 20 -3.41 7.85 18.55
CA LEU A 20 -4.85 7.58 18.50
C LEU A 20 -5.46 7.37 19.89
N GLY A 21 -4.66 7.40 20.97
CA GLY A 21 -5.11 7.20 22.35
C GLY A 21 -5.58 5.78 22.66
N MET A 22 -5.27 4.80 21.80
CA MET A 22 -5.74 3.42 21.93
C MET A 22 -4.84 2.63 22.89
N LYS A 23 -5.44 1.82 23.77
CA LYS A 23 -4.71 0.82 24.55
C LYS A 23 -4.35 -0.39 23.69
N GLN A 24 -3.30 -1.12 24.05
CA GLN A 24 -2.89 -2.34 23.34
C GLN A 24 -4.03 -3.36 23.26
N LYS A 25 -4.79 -3.56 24.35
CA LYS A 25 -5.98 -4.41 24.38
C LYS A 25 -7.07 -4.01 23.38
N GLU A 26 -7.33 -2.71 23.23
CA GLU A 26 -8.36 -2.19 22.32
C GLU A 26 -7.92 -2.36 20.87
N PHE A 27 -6.66 -2.03 20.57
CA PHE A 27 -6.06 -2.25 19.27
C PHE A 27 -6.07 -3.74 18.88
N ALA A 28 -5.69 -4.62 19.81
CA ALA A 28 -5.74 -6.07 19.61
C ALA A 28 -7.17 -6.55 19.32
N SER A 29 -8.15 -6.04 20.08
CA SER A 29 -9.57 -6.39 19.91
C SER A 29 -10.12 -5.94 18.55
N MET A 30 -9.74 -4.75 18.06
CA MET A 30 -10.10 -4.26 16.73
C MET A 30 -9.53 -5.14 15.61
N LEU A 31 -8.39 -5.77 15.87
CA LEU A 31 -7.71 -6.66 14.94
C LEU A 31 -8.02 -8.14 15.20
N SER A 32 -8.95 -8.46 16.10
CA SER A 32 -9.24 -9.85 16.49
C SER A 32 -7.99 -10.65 16.89
N GLU A 33 -6.98 -9.98 17.42
CA GLU A 33 -5.70 -10.56 17.85
C GLU A 33 -5.58 -10.54 19.37
N LYS A 34 -4.59 -11.26 19.91
CA LYS A 34 -4.28 -11.23 21.34
C LYS A 34 -3.46 -9.98 21.70
N GLU A 35 -3.73 -9.39 22.85
CA GLU A 35 -2.95 -8.25 23.38
C GLU A 35 -1.46 -8.57 23.49
N SER A 36 -1.12 -9.79 23.93
CA SER A 36 0.27 -10.24 24.02
C SER A 36 0.98 -10.31 22.67
N LEU A 37 0.25 -10.52 21.57
CA LEU A 37 0.81 -10.48 20.22
C LEU A 37 1.15 -9.05 19.81
N ILE A 38 0.22 -8.10 20.05
CA ILE A 38 0.46 -6.67 19.80
C ILE A 38 1.66 -6.18 20.59
N HIS A 39 1.78 -6.55 21.87
CA HIS A 39 2.94 -6.20 22.68
C HIS A 39 4.24 -6.70 22.04
N LYS A 40 4.31 -7.97 21.62
CA LYS A 40 5.51 -8.53 20.97
C LYS A 40 5.86 -7.82 19.67
N ILE A 41 4.86 -7.41 18.90
CA ILE A 41 5.03 -6.66 17.65
C ILE A 41 5.59 -5.26 17.94
N GLU A 42 5.02 -4.54 18.92
CA GLU A 42 5.49 -3.21 19.32
C GLU A 42 6.88 -3.22 19.97
N THR A 43 7.33 -4.35 20.50
CA THR A 43 8.70 -4.53 21.00
C THR A 43 9.67 -5.12 19.95
N GLY A 44 9.20 -5.42 18.74
CA GLY A 44 10.01 -6.06 17.69
C GLY A 44 10.39 -7.52 17.97
N ALA A 45 9.77 -8.16 18.97
CA ALA A 45 10.00 -9.56 19.33
C ALA A 45 9.22 -10.53 18.45
N PHE A 46 8.29 -10.02 17.63
CA PHE A 46 7.51 -10.81 16.68
C PHE A 46 7.28 -10.02 15.40
N GLU A 47 7.68 -10.61 14.27
CA GLU A 47 7.43 -10.03 12.96
C GLU A 47 6.03 -10.41 12.45
N PRO A 48 5.15 -9.44 12.17
CA PRO A 48 3.83 -9.71 11.63
C PRO A 48 3.91 -10.21 10.18
N SER A 49 3.01 -11.10 9.80
CA SER A 49 2.85 -11.48 8.39
C SER A 49 2.39 -10.29 7.55
N LEU A 50 2.66 -10.30 6.24
CA LEU A 50 2.22 -9.25 5.32
C LEU A 50 0.70 -9.00 5.39
N ASN A 51 -0.11 -10.05 5.56
CA ASN A 51 -1.56 -9.91 5.72
C ASN A 51 -1.93 -9.15 6.99
N MET A 52 -1.21 -9.39 8.08
CA MET A 52 -1.42 -8.70 9.37
C MET A 52 -0.95 -7.25 9.29
N ALA A 53 0.20 -7.00 8.67
CA ALA A 53 0.70 -5.65 8.41
C ALA A 53 -0.32 -4.83 7.59
N ARG A 54 -0.91 -5.38 6.52
CA ARG A 54 -2.00 -4.72 5.76
C ARG A 54 -3.23 -4.39 6.60
N ARG A 55 -3.51 -5.16 7.66
CA ARG A 55 -4.60 -4.86 8.60
C ARG A 55 -4.21 -3.71 9.53
N PHE A 56 -2.97 -3.68 10.00
CA PHE A 56 -2.44 -2.57 10.79
C PHE A 56 -2.43 -1.26 9.99
N GLU A 57 -2.02 -1.30 8.72
CA GLU A 57 -2.06 -0.12 7.84
C GLU A 57 -3.46 0.49 7.76
N ARG A 58 -4.48 -0.36 7.56
CA ARG A 58 -5.88 0.09 7.50
C ARG A 58 -6.41 0.60 8.84
N ALA A 59 -6.03 -0.06 9.93
CA ALA A 59 -6.45 0.30 11.28
C ALA A 59 -5.82 1.62 11.78
N LEU A 60 -4.54 1.84 11.46
CA LEU A 60 -3.74 2.95 11.97
C LEU A 60 -3.57 4.10 10.94
N GLY A 61 -3.90 3.86 9.67
CA GLY A 61 -3.68 4.80 8.58
C GLY A 61 -2.20 5.09 8.32
N VAL A 62 -1.37 4.04 8.34
CA VAL A 62 0.09 4.12 8.10
C VAL A 62 0.49 3.18 6.98
N SER A 63 1.71 3.35 6.46
CA SER A 63 2.32 2.41 5.53
C SER A 63 3.41 1.62 6.24
N LEU A 64 3.25 0.30 6.32
CA LEU A 64 4.18 -0.66 6.91
C LEU A 64 4.79 -1.59 5.85
N ILE A 65 4.19 -1.67 4.66
CA ILE A 65 4.66 -2.53 3.58
C ILE A 65 5.25 -1.67 2.47
N GLN A 66 6.50 -1.97 2.09
CA GLN A 66 7.12 -1.42 0.88
C GLN A 66 6.86 -2.38 -0.29
N GLU A 67 6.24 -1.86 -1.34
CA GLU A 67 6.05 -2.59 -2.59
C GLU A 67 7.22 -2.30 -3.54
N TYR A 68 8.15 -3.25 -3.67
CA TYR A 68 9.19 -3.18 -4.69
C TYR A 68 8.61 -3.70 -6.01
N LYS A 69 8.28 -2.77 -6.90
CA LYS A 69 8.09 -3.10 -8.32
C LYS A 69 9.49 -3.21 -8.93
N GLU A 70 9.88 -4.42 -9.36
CA GLU A 70 10.90 -4.48 -10.40
C GLU A 70 10.33 -3.73 -11.60
N GLU A 71 10.90 -2.56 -11.87
CA GLU A 71 10.76 -1.92 -13.17
C GLU A 71 11.46 -2.82 -14.19
N HIS A 72 10.77 -3.85 -14.68
CA HIS A 72 10.89 -4.10 -16.10
C HIS A 72 10.44 -2.79 -16.75
N LYS A 73 11.39 -1.98 -17.21
CA LYS A 73 11.14 -0.91 -18.17
C LYS A 73 10.27 -1.51 -19.27
N LYS A 74 8.95 -1.39 -19.14
CA LYS A 74 8.07 -1.44 -20.28
C LYS A 74 8.45 -0.19 -21.05
N LEU A 75 9.24 -0.38 -22.11
CA LEU A 75 9.28 0.56 -23.22
C LEU A 75 7.85 1.03 -23.42
N LYS A 76 7.63 2.35 -23.31
CA LYS A 76 6.32 2.97 -23.52
C LYS A 76 5.76 2.41 -24.82
N ALA A 77 4.78 1.52 -24.71
CA ALA A 77 3.90 1.26 -25.83
C ALA A 77 3.02 2.51 -25.93
N GLU A 78 3.16 3.17 -27.06
CA GLU A 78 2.48 4.39 -27.44
C GLU A 78 0.97 4.22 -27.25
N GLU A 79 0.39 4.97 -26.31
CA GLU A 79 -1.02 5.35 -26.43
C GLU A 79 -1.05 6.53 -27.41
N GLY A 80 -1.23 6.19 -28.67
CA GLY A 80 -1.37 7.13 -29.76
C GLY A 80 -2.30 6.55 -30.80
N GLU A 81 -3.61 6.77 -30.59
CA GLU A 81 -4.62 6.92 -31.63
C GLU A 81 -4.59 5.92 -32.80
N ASP A 82 -5.57 5.01 -32.78
CA ASP A 82 -6.19 4.48 -34.00
C ASP A 82 -6.82 5.65 -34.79
N LEU A 83 -5.99 6.41 -35.51
CA LEU A 83 -6.43 7.27 -36.60
C LEU A 83 -6.15 6.51 -37.89
N THR A 84 -7.17 5.82 -38.37
CA THR A 84 -7.15 5.26 -39.72
C THR A 84 -7.09 6.38 -40.75
N ILE A 85 -6.37 6.14 -41.85
CA ILE A 85 -6.17 7.05 -42.99
C ILE A 85 -7.52 7.49 -43.65
N GLY A 86 -8.65 6.92 -43.23
CA GLY A 86 -9.96 7.11 -43.84
C GLY A 86 -10.73 8.38 -43.46
N ASP A 87 -10.37 9.09 -42.38
CA ASP A 87 -11.30 10.06 -41.76
C ASP A 87 -10.94 11.57 -41.84
N MET A 88 -9.90 11.95 -42.57
CA MET A 88 -9.71 13.35 -43.01
C MET A 88 -9.17 13.27 -44.44
N ILE A 89 -9.90 13.55 -45.53
CA ILE A 89 -10.33 14.87 -45.99
C ILE A 89 -11.61 14.71 -46.85
N LYS A 90 -12.79 14.90 -46.23
CA LYS A 90 -14.04 15.21 -46.95
C LYS A 90 -14.66 16.48 -46.40
N VAL A 91 -13.95 17.60 -46.57
CA VAL A 91 -14.50 18.95 -46.42
C VAL A 91 -13.96 19.73 -47.62
N ARG A 92 -14.69 19.71 -48.75
CA ARG A 92 -15.47 20.86 -49.28
C ARG A 92 -14.58 22.11 -49.50
N LYS A 93 -14.52 22.81 -50.63
CA LYS A 93 -15.33 22.92 -51.86
C LYS A 93 -14.84 24.24 -52.52
N LYS A 94 -14.76 24.31 -53.86
CA LYS A 94 -14.78 25.53 -54.74
C LYS A 94 -13.78 26.65 -54.37
N SER A 95 -12.90 27.11 -55.25
CA SER A 95 -13.10 27.59 -56.63
C SER A 95 -11.75 27.70 -57.31
#